data_AF-A0A7M1AW29-F1
#
_entry.id   AF-A0A7M1AW29-F1
#
_cell.length_a   1.000
_cell.length_b   1.000
_cell.length_c   1.000
_cell.angle_alpha   90.00
_cell.angle_beta   90.00
_cell.angle_gamma   90.00
#
_symmetry.space_group_name_H-M   'P 1'
#
loop_
_entity.id
_entity.type
_entity.pdbx_description
1 polymer ?
#
loop_
_entity_poly.entity_id
_entity_poly.type
_entity_poly.pdbx_seq_one_letter_code
_entity_poly.pdbx_strand_id
1 'polypeptide(L)'
;MKKAFTVMELMFIIIVIGILAAVVMPRMERDVVREAAIQLVSHIRYTQHLALVDDRYNKDDADWYRSRWQIIFENNADSGGEESYTIFSDNPDYSGHAGANEIATNPQDKSKKLTGGTNGVSYDNAAATRSMNLGIKYGIVDVNLTDSCKFSSSKRIAFDHLGRPLKGDLSNATTYMSPYPNSNRIITSNCDITLSDGTESVTIRITPETGYTYILN
;
A
#
# COMPACT_ATOMS: atom_id res chain seq x y z
N MET A 1 -59.57 37.45 0.49
CA MET A 1 -59.07 37.24 -0.89
C MET A 1 -57.89 36.30 -0.83
N LYS A 2 -57.98 35.09 -1.41
CA LYS A 2 -56.81 34.20 -1.51
C LYS A 2 -55.95 34.71 -2.67
N LYS A 3 -54.73 35.18 -2.38
CA LYS A 3 -53.77 35.55 -3.43
C LYS A 3 -53.24 34.25 -4.05
N ALA A 4 -53.56 34.04 -5.33
CA ALA A 4 -53.01 32.93 -6.09
C ALA A 4 -51.59 33.28 -6.54
N PHE A 5 -50.72 32.29 -6.50
CA PHE A 5 -49.34 32.42 -6.96
C PHE A 5 -49.30 32.52 -8.48
N THR A 6 -48.54 33.45 -9.04
CA THR A 6 -48.45 33.59 -10.50
C THR A 6 -47.45 32.59 -11.07
N VAL A 7 -47.66 32.18 -12.33
CA VAL A 7 -46.76 31.26 -13.04
C VAL A 7 -45.35 31.85 -13.18
N MET A 8 -45.25 33.18 -13.35
CA MET A 8 -43.96 33.87 -13.46
C MET A 8 -43.20 33.88 -12.13
N GLU A 9 -43.87 34.11 -10.99
CA GLU A 9 -43.24 34.00 -9.66
C GLU A 9 -42.73 32.58 -9.42
N LEU A 10 -43.44 31.55 -9.89
CA LEU A 10 -43.01 30.16 -9.75
C LEU A 10 -41.73 29.88 -10.53
N MET A 11 -41.62 30.42 -11.75
CA MET A 11 -40.41 30.29 -12.56
C MET A 11 -39.21 30.95 -11.88
N PHE A 12 -39.38 32.16 -11.35
CA PHE A 12 -38.30 32.85 -10.63
C PHE A 12 -37.84 32.07 -9.40
N ILE A 13 -38.76 31.50 -8.63
CA ILE A 13 -38.42 30.68 -7.47
C ILE A 13 -37.59 29.46 -7.88
N ILE A 14 -37.99 28.74 -8.92
CA ILE A 14 -37.27 27.54 -9.37
C ILE A 14 -35.85 27.89 -9.85
N ILE A 15 -35.69 29.00 -10.59
CA ILE A 15 -34.39 29.46 -11.05
C ILE A 15 -33.50 29.85 -9.86
N VAL A 16 -34.03 30.61 -8.91
CA VAL A 16 -33.28 31.04 -7.72
C VAL A 16 -32.88 29.84 -6.87
N ILE A 17 -33.79 28.90 -6.63
CA ILE A 17 -33.47 27.66 -5.89
C ILE A 17 -32.44 26.82 -6.64
N GLY A 18 -32.50 26.75 -7.99
CA GLY A 18 -31.50 26.04 -8.80
C GLY A 18 -30.09 26.63 -8.69
N ILE A 19 -29.97 27.96 -8.73
CA ILE A 19 -28.69 28.65 -8.55
C ILE A 19 -28.16 28.44 -7.13
N LEU A 20 -29.03 28.61 -6.11
CA LEU A 20 -28.65 28.40 -4.71
C LEU A 20 -28.22 26.95 -4.46
N ALA A 21 -28.91 25.96 -5.05
CA ALA A 21 -28.53 24.56 -4.94
C ALA A 21 -27.15 24.28 -5.56
N ALA A 22 -26.83 24.87 -6.71
CA ALA A 22 -25.52 24.69 -7.35
C ALA A 22 -24.37 25.31 -6.55
N VAL A 23 -24.61 26.42 -5.84
CA VAL A 23 -23.59 27.09 -5.00
C VAL A 23 -23.44 26.40 -3.64
N VAL A 24 -24.53 25.85 -3.10
CA VAL A 24 -24.54 25.16 -1.80
C VAL A 24 -24.09 23.70 -1.90
N MET A 25 -24.17 23.07 -3.08
CA MET A 25 -23.65 21.71 -3.26
C MET A 25 -22.15 21.67 -2.95
N PRO A 26 -21.73 21.01 -1.85
CA PRO A 26 -20.31 20.87 -1.57
C PRO A 26 -19.69 20.06 -2.70
N ARG A 27 -18.60 20.57 -3.28
CA ARG A 27 -17.75 19.75 -4.14
C ARG A 27 -17.21 18.62 -3.28
N MET A 28 -17.69 17.40 -3.51
CA MET A 28 -17.05 16.20 -2.98
C MET A 28 -15.80 15.92 -3.82
N GLU A 29 -14.79 16.78 -3.73
CA GLU A 29 -13.43 16.41 -4.14
C GLU A 29 -12.96 15.37 -3.12
N ARG A 30 -13.18 14.09 -3.43
CA ARG A 30 -12.58 13.01 -2.66
C ARG A 30 -11.09 13.04 -2.95
N ASP A 31 -10.30 13.22 -1.89
CA ASP A 31 -8.85 13.09 -1.94
C ASP A 31 -8.51 11.60 -2.10
N VAL A 32 -8.55 11.12 -3.35
CA VAL A 32 -8.33 9.72 -3.71
C VAL A 32 -6.91 9.28 -3.37
N VAL A 33 -5.94 10.21 -3.42
CA VAL A 33 -4.54 9.97 -3.04
C VAL A 33 -4.46 9.72 -1.53
N ARG A 34 -5.21 10.47 -0.73
CA ARG A 34 -5.34 10.23 0.71
C ARG A 34 -6.07 8.94 1.04
N GLU A 35 -7.12 8.56 0.29
CA GLU A 35 -7.77 7.26 0.45
C GLU A 35 -6.77 6.11 0.21
N ALA A 36 -5.96 6.20 -0.86
CA ALA A 36 -4.88 5.25 -1.15
C ALA A 36 -3.86 5.19 0.00
N ALA A 37 -3.46 6.35 0.52
CA ALA A 37 -2.51 6.45 1.61
C ALA A 37 -3.03 5.82 2.91
N ILE A 38 -4.31 6.05 3.25
CA ILE A 38 -4.96 5.45 4.42
C ILE A 38 -4.96 3.91 4.30
N GLN A 39 -5.32 3.39 3.13
CA GLN A 39 -5.29 1.95 2.89
C GLN A 39 -3.86 1.40 3.03
N LEU A 40 -2.88 2.06 2.42
CA LEU A 40 -1.48 1.62 2.47
C LEU A 40 -0.92 1.66 3.90
N VAL A 41 -1.22 2.68 4.70
CA VAL A 41 -0.85 2.73 6.12
C VAL A 41 -1.43 1.55 6.89
N SER A 42 -2.71 1.22 6.68
CA SER A 42 -3.34 0.06 7.31
C SER A 42 -2.64 -1.24 6.94
N HIS A 43 -2.26 -1.39 5.67
CA HIS A 43 -1.59 -2.58 5.16
C HIS A 43 -0.14 -2.70 5.62
N ILE A 44 0.63 -1.61 5.70
CA ILE A 44 1.99 -1.62 6.28
C ILE A 44 1.92 -2.05 7.75
N ARG A 45 0.99 -1.49 8.54
CA ARG A 45 0.77 -1.89 9.93
C ARG A 45 0.35 -3.36 10.05
N TYR A 46 -0.44 -3.85 9.11
CA TYR A 46 -0.80 -5.26 9.07
C TYR A 46 0.40 -6.16 8.74
N THR A 47 1.27 -5.79 7.80
CA THR A 47 2.52 -6.51 7.53
C THR A 47 3.41 -6.55 8.76
N GLN A 48 3.52 -5.44 9.48
CA GLN A 48 4.24 -5.40 10.76
C GLN A 48 3.60 -6.33 11.79
N HIS A 49 2.27 -6.31 11.90
CA HIS A 49 1.55 -7.21 12.80
C HIS A 49 1.79 -8.68 12.48
N LEU A 50 1.79 -9.06 11.20
CA LEU A 50 2.15 -10.41 10.77
C LEU A 50 3.56 -10.78 11.23
N ALA A 51 4.55 -9.90 11.09
CA ALA A 51 5.92 -10.15 11.58
C ALA A 51 6.01 -10.34 13.10
N LEU A 52 5.17 -9.65 13.87
CA LEU A 52 5.12 -9.76 15.33
C LEU A 52 4.46 -11.06 15.81
N VAL A 53 3.44 -11.56 15.09
CA VAL A 53 2.65 -12.73 15.50
C VAL A 53 3.19 -14.03 14.91
N ASP A 54 3.76 -13.97 13.71
CA ASP A 54 4.30 -15.10 12.96
C ASP A 54 5.80 -14.85 12.69
N ASP A 55 6.60 -15.01 13.75
CA ASP A 55 8.06 -14.99 13.62
C ASP A 55 8.50 -16.19 12.79
N ARG A 56 9.21 -15.89 11.70
CA ARG A 56 9.69 -16.89 10.76
C ARG A 56 10.95 -17.62 11.22
N TYR A 57 11.38 -17.42 12.46
CA TYR A 57 12.51 -18.12 13.03
C TYR A 57 12.34 -19.64 12.94
N ASN A 58 13.32 -20.29 12.32
CA ASN A 58 13.40 -21.74 12.27
C ASN A 58 14.85 -22.15 12.55
N LYS A 59 15.07 -22.93 13.61
CA LYS A 59 16.41 -23.40 14.01
C LYS A 59 17.02 -24.39 13.00
N ASP A 60 16.18 -25.07 12.22
CA ASP A 60 16.59 -26.11 11.28
C ASP A 60 16.82 -25.54 9.86
N ASP A 61 16.60 -24.23 9.68
CA ASP A 61 16.79 -23.52 8.41
C ASP A 61 17.79 -22.37 8.61
N ALA A 62 18.95 -22.45 7.99
CA ALA A 62 19.97 -21.41 8.10
C ALA A 62 19.55 -20.06 7.48
N ASP A 63 18.62 -20.07 6.53
CA ASP A 63 18.17 -18.92 5.75
C ASP A 63 16.76 -18.42 6.13
N TRP A 64 16.22 -18.89 7.26
CA TRP A 64 14.89 -18.54 7.79
C TRP A 64 14.56 -17.03 7.70
N TYR A 65 15.56 -16.18 7.92
CA TYR A 65 15.44 -14.73 7.96
C TYR A 65 15.05 -14.10 6.62
N ARG A 66 15.16 -14.84 5.52
CA ARG A 66 14.73 -14.42 4.18
C ARG A 66 13.21 -14.49 3.98
N SER A 67 12.52 -15.29 4.80
CA SER A 67 11.06 -15.41 4.74
C SER A 67 10.29 -14.35 5.55
N ARG A 68 10.95 -13.36 6.17
CA ARG A 68 10.27 -12.33 6.96
C ARG A 68 9.11 -11.68 6.18
N TRP A 69 8.04 -11.37 6.91
CA TRP A 69 6.89 -10.67 6.35
C TRP A 69 7.30 -9.33 5.76
N GLN A 70 6.91 -9.12 4.51
CA GLN A 70 7.34 -7.99 3.71
C GLN A 70 6.21 -7.47 2.83
N ILE A 71 6.32 -6.18 2.51
CA ILE A 71 5.52 -5.49 1.52
C ILE A 71 6.45 -5.06 0.38
N ILE A 72 6.07 -5.41 -0.84
CA ILE A 72 6.79 -5.03 -2.06
C ILE A 72 5.90 -4.16 -2.92
N PHE A 73 6.49 -3.10 -3.50
CA PHE A 73 5.84 -2.26 -4.50
C PHE A 73 6.41 -2.59 -5.89
N GLU A 74 5.52 -2.85 -6.84
CA GLU A 74 5.87 -3.28 -8.19
C GLU A 74 4.91 -2.68 -9.22
N ASN A 75 5.44 -2.44 -10.42
CA ASN A 75 4.72 -2.05 -11.62
C ASN A 75 5.14 -2.97 -12.78
N ASN A 76 4.55 -4.16 -12.84
CA ASN A 76 4.90 -5.20 -13.81
C ASN A 76 3.67 -5.60 -14.63
N ALA A 77 3.83 -6.53 -15.57
CA ALA A 77 2.72 -6.98 -16.41
C ALA A 77 1.56 -7.60 -15.60
N ASP A 78 1.86 -8.28 -14.49
CA ASP A 78 0.88 -8.91 -13.60
C ASP A 78 0.12 -7.89 -12.72
N SER A 79 0.59 -6.64 -12.65
CA SER A 79 -0.15 -5.50 -12.11
C SER A 79 -0.83 -4.65 -13.18
N GLY A 80 -0.81 -5.08 -14.45
CA GLY A 80 -1.31 -4.31 -15.59
C GLY A 80 -0.38 -3.15 -16.00
N GLY A 81 0.87 -3.14 -15.53
CA GLY A 81 1.82 -2.04 -15.71
C GLY A 81 1.65 -0.90 -14.71
N GLU A 82 0.71 -1.03 -13.78
CA GLU A 82 0.32 0.01 -12.83
C GLU A 82 1.00 -0.19 -11.47
N GLU A 83 1.20 0.90 -10.71
CA GLU A 83 1.77 0.86 -9.37
C GLU A 83 0.86 0.03 -8.44
N SER A 84 1.44 -1.00 -7.83
CA SER A 84 0.73 -1.96 -6.98
C SER A 84 1.62 -2.43 -5.85
N TYR A 85 1.02 -3.11 -4.87
CA TYR A 85 1.80 -3.76 -3.82
C TYR A 85 1.24 -5.11 -3.40
N THR A 86 2.14 -5.91 -2.82
CA THR A 86 1.86 -7.27 -2.36
C THR A 86 2.45 -7.49 -0.97
N ILE A 87 1.68 -8.16 -0.10
CA ILE A 87 2.13 -8.56 1.24
C ILE A 87 2.33 -10.07 1.25
N PHE A 88 3.54 -10.51 1.54
CA PHE A 88 3.91 -11.93 1.48
C PHE A 88 5.06 -12.26 2.43
N SER A 89 5.33 -13.56 2.52
CA SER A 89 6.47 -14.12 3.22
C SER A 89 7.07 -15.19 2.32
N ASP A 90 8.33 -14.98 1.94
CA ASP A 90 9.03 -15.71 0.87
C ASP A 90 9.53 -17.06 1.39
N ASN A 91 8.70 -18.10 1.32
CA ASN A 91 8.92 -19.43 1.89
C ASN A 91 8.10 -20.46 1.08
N PRO A 92 8.70 -21.58 0.66
CA PRO A 92 9.98 -22.13 1.12
C PRO A 92 11.20 -21.77 0.25
N ASP A 93 10.99 -21.18 -0.92
CA ASP A 93 12.02 -21.14 -1.96
C ASP A 93 12.93 -19.91 -1.89
N TYR A 94 12.56 -18.91 -1.07
CA TYR A 94 13.31 -17.66 -0.93
C TYR A 94 13.60 -17.01 -2.29
N SER A 95 12.61 -16.99 -3.17
CA SER A 95 12.73 -16.63 -4.59
C SER A 95 12.88 -15.13 -4.80
N GLY A 96 12.51 -14.33 -3.80
CA GLY A 96 12.39 -12.88 -3.88
C GLY A 96 11.09 -12.42 -4.52
N HIS A 97 10.23 -13.32 -4.98
CA HIS A 97 8.95 -13.00 -5.61
C HIS A 97 7.79 -13.53 -4.79
N ALA A 98 6.62 -12.91 -4.92
CA ALA A 98 5.44 -13.33 -4.18
C ALA A 98 4.70 -14.44 -4.93
N GLY A 99 4.96 -15.70 -4.57
CA GLY A 99 4.23 -16.87 -5.05
C GLY A 99 2.80 -16.93 -4.47
N ALA A 100 1.89 -17.61 -5.16
CA ALA A 100 0.47 -17.65 -4.79
C ALA A 100 0.20 -18.13 -3.35
N ASN A 101 1.03 -19.05 -2.86
CA ASN A 101 0.93 -19.61 -1.51
C ASN A 101 1.64 -18.78 -0.44
N GLU A 102 2.51 -17.86 -0.83
CA GLU A 102 3.31 -16.99 0.04
C GLU A 102 2.58 -15.70 0.39
N ILE A 103 1.64 -15.29 -0.47
CA ILE A 103 0.85 -14.07 -0.29
C ILE A 103 -0.10 -14.24 0.90
N ALA A 104 -0.10 -13.24 1.78
CA ALA A 104 -1.01 -13.16 2.91
C ALA A 104 -2.47 -13.22 2.45
N THR A 105 -3.29 -13.95 3.21
CA THR A 105 -4.74 -13.97 2.96
C THR A 105 -5.35 -12.67 3.48
N ASN A 106 -6.30 -12.10 2.73
CA ASN A 106 -6.96 -10.87 3.13
C ASN A 106 -7.85 -11.14 4.37
N PRO A 107 -7.64 -10.43 5.49
CA PRO A 107 -8.40 -10.68 6.72
C PRO A 107 -9.88 -10.26 6.62
N GLN A 108 -10.24 -9.38 5.68
CA GLN A 108 -11.62 -8.93 5.46
C GLN A 108 -12.40 -9.86 4.52
N ASP A 109 -11.70 -10.53 3.60
CA ASP A 109 -12.28 -11.51 2.67
C ASP A 109 -11.30 -12.66 2.44
N LYS A 110 -11.55 -13.81 3.09
CA LYS A 110 -10.66 -14.97 3.05
C LYS A 110 -10.55 -15.61 1.66
N SER A 111 -11.41 -15.27 0.71
CA SER A 111 -11.28 -15.70 -0.69
C SER A 111 -10.21 -14.92 -1.45
N LYS A 112 -9.71 -13.82 -0.87
CA LYS A 112 -8.76 -12.90 -1.49
C LYS A 112 -7.36 -13.03 -0.86
N LYS A 113 -6.38 -12.69 -1.68
CA LYS A 113 -4.96 -12.54 -1.34
C LYS A 113 -4.61 -11.05 -1.29
N LEU A 114 -3.70 -10.67 -0.40
CA LEU A 114 -3.23 -9.30 -0.25
C LEU A 114 -2.19 -8.95 -1.32
N THR A 115 -2.69 -8.73 -2.52
CA THR A 115 -1.91 -8.33 -3.69
C THR A 115 -2.75 -7.48 -4.63
N GLY A 116 -2.12 -6.45 -5.20
CA GLY A 116 -2.62 -5.66 -6.33
C GLY A 116 -2.24 -6.24 -7.70
N GLY A 117 -1.51 -7.35 -7.74
CA GLY A 117 -0.96 -7.95 -8.94
C GLY A 117 0.49 -8.35 -8.74
N THR A 118 0.80 -9.62 -8.95
CA THR A 118 2.16 -10.18 -8.93
C THR A 118 2.17 -11.49 -9.71
N ASN A 119 3.33 -12.04 -10.01
CA ASN A 119 3.44 -13.28 -10.79
C ASN A 119 2.65 -14.44 -10.20
N GLY A 120 2.60 -14.55 -8.86
CA GLY A 120 1.80 -15.58 -8.18
C GLY A 120 0.28 -15.40 -8.33
N VAL A 121 -0.20 -14.15 -8.38
CA VAL A 121 -1.64 -13.81 -8.52
C VAL A 121 -1.76 -12.48 -9.27
N SER A 122 -2.05 -12.55 -10.56
CA SER A 122 -2.29 -11.36 -11.41
C SER A 122 -3.49 -10.53 -10.94
N TYR A 123 -3.47 -9.22 -11.22
CA TYR A 123 -4.49 -8.26 -10.82
C TYR A 123 -5.93 -8.59 -11.29
N ASP A 124 -6.06 -9.27 -12.42
CA ASP A 124 -7.33 -9.66 -13.02
C ASP A 124 -7.91 -10.94 -12.37
N ASN A 125 -7.09 -11.72 -11.67
CA ASN A 125 -7.48 -12.92 -10.96
C ASN A 125 -8.55 -12.63 -9.90
N ALA A 126 -9.52 -13.53 -9.77
CA ALA A 126 -10.58 -13.42 -8.77
C ALA A 126 -10.06 -13.41 -7.33
N ALA A 127 -8.87 -13.96 -7.04
CA ALA A 127 -8.25 -13.94 -5.73
C ALA A 127 -7.53 -12.61 -5.42
N ALA A 128 -7.26 -11.73 -6.40
CA ALA A 128 -6.56 -10.48 -6.14
C ALA A 128 -7.42 -9.48 -5.35
N THR A 129 -6.80 -8.79 -4.38
CA THR A 129 -7.42 -7.62 -3.72
C THR A 129 -7.16 -6.40 -4.60
N ARG A 130 -8.01 -6.22 -5.62
CA ARG A 130 -7.82 -5.19 -6.67
C ARG A 130 -7.61 -3.76 -6.16
N SER A 131 -8.08 -3.42 -4.96
CA SER A 131 -7.81 -2.10 -4.37
C SER A 131 -6.35 -1.89 -3.99
N MET A 132 -5.53 -2.94 -3.90
CA MET A 132 -4.08 -2.84 -3.70
C MET A 132 -3.31 -2.53 -5.00
N ASN A 133 -3.99 -2.54 -6.14
CA ASN A 133 -3.48 -1.94 -7.37
C ASN A 133 -3.77 -0.44 -7.33
N LEU A 134 -2.77 0.34 -6.93
CA LEU A 134 -2.92 1.76 -6.63
C LEU A 134 -3.20 2.58 -7.90
N GLY A 135 -2.55 2.23 -9.02
CA GLY A 135 -2.81 2.89 -10.31
C GLY A 135 -4.22 2.65 -10.81
N ILE A 136 -4.68 1.39 -10.87
CA ILE A 136 -6.03 1.08 -11.36
C ILE A 136 -7.12 1.62 -10.42
N LYS A 137 -6.95 1.50 -9.10
CA LYS A 137 -8.01 1.83 -8.13
C LYS A 137 -8.09 3.33 -7.83
N TYR A 138 -6.94 3.99 -7.70
CA TYR A 138 -6.84 5.35 -7.16
C TYR A 138 -6.18 6.34 -8.14
N GLY A 139 -5.69 5.89 -9.30
CA GLY A 139 -5.01 6.74 -10.27
C GLY A 139 -3.57 7.12 -9.86
N ILE A 140 -2.96 6.39 -8.93
CA ILE A 140 -1.57 6.65 -8.52
C ILE A 140 -0.61 6.25 -9.65
N VAL A 141 0.17 7.21 -10.13
CA VAL A 141 1.14 7.03 -11.22
C VAL A 141 2.57 6.82 -10.72
N ASP A 142 2.87 7.21 -9.47
CA ASP A 142 4.19 7.00 -8.86
C ASP A 142 4.09 6.64 -7.37
N VAL A 143 4.93 5.68 -6.97
CA VAL A 143 5.20 5.32 -5.58
C VAL A 143 6.69 5.50 -5.31
N ASN A 144 7.06 6.59 -4.69
CA ASN A 144 8.45 6.93 -4.41
C ASN A 144 8.84 6.58 -2.98
N LEU A 145 9.97 5.90 -2.78
CA LEU A 145 10.54 5.65 -1.47
C LEU A 145 11.84 6.47 -1.33
N THR A 146 12.08 7.05 -0.15
CA THR A 146 13.36 7.70 0.15
C THR A 146 14.51 6.69 0.23
N ASP A 147 15.74 7.16 -0.05
CA ASP A 147 16.96 6.32 -0.01
C ASP A 147 17.23 5.69 1.37
N SER A 148 16.69 6.30 2.43
CA SER A 148 16.72 5.74 3.78
C SER A 148 16.11 4.34 3.85
N CYS A 149 15.11 4.04 3.02
CA CYS A 149 14.43 2.75 2.96
C CYS A 149 14.43 2.06 1.60
N LYS A 150 15.30 2.51 0.69
CA LYS A 150 15.66 1.75 -0.51
C LYS A 150 17.01 1.07 -0.34
N PHE A 151 17.15 -0.07 -1.01
CA PHE A 151 18.45 -0.64 -1.30
C PHE A 151 18.51 -0.97 -2.79
N SER A 152 19.43 -0.31 -3.51
CA SER A 152 19.40 -0.29 -4.97
C SER A 152 18.03 0.19 -5.49
N SER A 153 17.49 -0.45 -6.52
CA SER A 153 16.16 -0.16 -7.08
C SER A 153 14.99 -0.77 -6.29
N SER A 154 15.25 -1.59 -5.26
CA SER A 154 14.19 -2.31 -4.54
C SER A 154 13.29 -1.36 -3.74
N LYS A 155 12.00 -1.38 -4.05
CA LYS A 155 10.92 -0.73 -3.29
C LYS A 155 10.26 -1.78 -2.37
N ARG A 156 10.96 -2.18 -1.31
CA ARG A 156 10.52 -3.25 -0.40
C ARG A 156 10.82 -2.92 1.05
N ILE A 157 9.83 -3.15 1.90
CA ILE A 157 9.94 -3.02 3.36
C ILE A 157 9.59 -4.36 4.00
N ALA A 158 10.46 -4.87 4.85
CA ALA A 158 10.22 -6.05 5.66
C ALA A 158 10.20 -5.68 7.15
N PHE A 159 9.64 -6.53 7.99
CA PHE A 159 9.67 -6.36 9.43
C PHE A 159 10.25 -7.61 10.11
N ASP A 160 11.03 -7.41 11.17
CA ASP A 160 11.42 -8.51 12.06
C ASP A 160 10.38 -8.74 13.18
N HIS A 161 10.62 -9.74 14.03
CA HIS A 161 9.74 -10.10 15.14
C HIS A 161 9.63 -9.04 16.26
N LEU A 162 10.40 -7.96 16.18
CA LEU A 162 10.28 -6.79 17.06
C LEU A 162 9.52 -5.64 16.39
N GLY A 163 9.14 -5.81 15.12
CA GLY A 163 8.49 -4.78 14.32
C GLY A 163 9.47 -3.74 13.77
N ARG A 164 10.79 -3.99 13.79
CA ARG A 164 11.77 -3.07 13.21
C ARG A 164 11.71 -3.16 11.69
N PRO A 165 11.68 -2.01 10.98
CA PRO A 165 11.64 -2.00 9.53
C PRO A 165 13.02 -2.30 8.92
N LEU A 166 13.04 -3.16 7.90
CA LEU A 166 14.19 -3.47 7.06
C LEU A 166 13.89 -3.14 5.60
N LYS A 167 14.94 -2.92 4.81
CA LYS A 167 14.84 -2.54 3.39
C LYS A 167 15.53 -3.53 2.47
N GLY A 168 15.06 -3.56 1.23
CA GLY A 168 15.71 -4.27 0.14
C GLY A 168 15.30 -5.74 0.06
N ASP A 169 15.79 -6.39 -0.99
CA ASP A 169 15.51 -7.79 -1.26
C ASP A 169 16.22 -8.71 -0.25
N LEU A 170 15.44 -9.61 0.35
CA LEU A 170 15.90 -10.58 1.34
C LEU A 170 16.35 -11.90 0.70
N SER A 171 15.98 -12.18 -0.56
CA SER A 171 16.29 -13.43 -1.25
C SER A 171 17.76 -13.59 -1.62
N ASN A 172 18.45 -12.46 -1.81
CA ASN A 172 19.77 -12.46 -2.41
C ASN A 172 20.83 -13.04 -1.46
N ALA A 173 21.21 -14.29 -1.71
CA ALA A 173 22.16 -15.05 -0.89
C ALA A 173 23.58 -14.45 -0.82
N THR A 174 23.92 -13.47 -1.65
CA THR A 174 25.24 -12.80 -1.61
C THR A 174 25.21 -11.48 -0.83
N THR A 175 24.09 -10.77 -0.85
CA THR A 175 23.96 -9.45 -0.18
C THR A 175 23.16 -9.50 1.11
N TYR A 176 22.44 -10.61 1.34
CA TYR A 176 21.61 -10.89 2.52
C TYR A 176 21.97 -12.26 3.11
N MET A 177 23.20 -12.32 3.65
CA MET A 177 23.85 -13.55 4.16
C MET A 177 23.57 -13.84 5.64
N SER A 178 22.84 -12.96 6.33
CA SER A 178 22.52 -13.10 7.75
C SER A 178 21.22 -12.38 8.09
N PRO A 179 20.62 -12.63 9.27
CA PRO A 179 19.42 -11.93 9.71
C PRO A 179 19.56 -10.41 9.79
N TYR A 180 20.78 -9.90 9.98
CA TYR A 180 21.11 -8.48 10.05
C TYR A 180 22.48 -8.27 9.39
N PRO A 181 22.55 -8.17 8.05
CA PRO A 181 23.82 -8.05 7.36
C PRO A 181 24.42 -6.65 7.54
N ASN A 182 25.75 -6.56 7.47
CA ASN A 182 26.51 -5.31 7.60
C ASN A 182 26.18 -4.27 6.51
N SER A 183 25.47 -4.66 5.45
CA SER A 183 25.03 -3.82 4.34
C SER A 183 23.90 -2.82 4.70
N ASN A 184 23.71 -2.51 5.98
CA ASN A 184 22.75 -1.55 6.53
C ASN A 184 21.32 -1.77 6.02
N ARG A 185 20.80 -2.97 6.25
CA ARG A 185 19.43 -3.37 5.86
C ARG A 185 18.37 -2.92 6.87
N ILE A 186 18.75 -2.61 8.10
CA ILE A 186 17.84 -2.01 9.08
C ILE A 186 17.63 -0.54 8.70
N ILE A 187 16.38 -0.09 8.69
CA ILE A 187 16.05 1.31 8.48
C ILE A 187 16.30 2.06 9.80
N THR A 188 17.30 2.95 9.78
CA THR A 188 17.80 3.70 10.95
C THR A 188 17.43 5.20 10.91
N SER A 189 16.75 5.64 9.86
CA SER A 189 16.19 6.98 9.71
C SER A 189 14.77 6.90 9.15
N ASN A 190 14.04 8.00 9.17
CA ASN A 190 12.66 8.02 8.66
C ASN A 190 12.62 7.53 7.20
N CYS A 191 11.71 6.60 6.93
CA CYS A 191 11.39 6.13 5.59
C CYS A 191 10.11 6.83 5.14
N ASP A 192 10.20 7.60 4.06
CA ASP A 192 9.05 8.28 3.49
C ASP A 192 8.66 7.60 2.17
N ILE A 193 7.37 7.27 2.07
CA ILE A 193 6.72 6.70 0.90
C ILE A 193 5.76 7.76 0.36
N THR A 194 6.03 8.32 -0.81
CA THR A 194 5.17 9.32 -1.45
C THR A 194 4.35 8.67 -2.55
N LEU A 195 3.03 8.78 -2.44
CA LEU A 195 2.08 8.43 -3.49
C LEU A 195 1.74 9.69 -4.28
N SER A 196 1.71 9.60 -5.61
CA SER A 196 1.36 10.71 -6.50
C SER A 196 0.44 10.26 -7.63
N ASP A 197 -0.59 11.05 -7.94
CA ASP A 197 -1.41 10.89 -9.15
C ASP A 197 -0.92 11.78 -10.32
N GLY A 198 0.20 12.47 -10.13
CA GLY A 198 0.78 13.43 -11.07
C GLY A 198 0.35 14.88 -10.84
N THR A 199 -0.66 15.12 -10.01
CA THR A 199 -1.15 16.46 -9.63
C THR A 199 -1.01 16.68 -8.13
N GLU A 200 -1.51 15.74 -7.34
CA GLU A 200 -1.49 15.74 -5.88
C GLU A 200 -0.56 14.63 -5.37
N SER A 201 -0.05 14.81 -4.15
CA SER A 201 0.79 13.80 -3.51
C SER A 201 0.55 13.73 -2.01
N VAL A 202 0.69 12.53 -1.46
CA VAL A 202 0.59 12.28 -0.03
C VAL A 202 1.78 11.43 0.41
N THR A 203 2.41 11.82 1.51
CA THR A 203 3.57 11.10 2.06
C THR A 203 3.19 10.32 3.30
N ILE A 204 3.60 9.05 3.35
CA ILE A 204 3.50 8.15 4.48
C ILE A 204 4.90 8.00 5.07
N ARG A 205 5.03 8.14 6.38
CA ARG A 205 6.28 7.93 7.11
C ARG A 205 6.24 6.64 7.90
N ILE A 206 7.31 5.84 7.80
CA ILE A 206 7.64 4.73 8.69
C ILE A 206 8.85 5.16 9.52
N THR A 207 8.71 5.17 10.85
CA THR A 207 9.82 5.53 11.74
C THR A 207 10.79 4.36 11.92
N PRO A 208 12.08 4.63 12.13
CA PRO A 208 13.03 3.59 12.51
C PRO A 208 12.64 2.96 13.86
N GLU A 209 13.23 1.80 14.15
CA GLU A 209 13.07 1.02 15.40
C GLU A 209 11.66 0.46 15.67
N THR A 210 10.62 1.28 15.65
CA THR A 210 9.27 0.83 16.00
C THR A 210 8.42 0.49 14.79
N GLY A 211 8.83 0.86 13.58
CA GLY A 211 8.02 0.71 12.37
C GLY A 211 6.72 1.52 12.40
N TYR A 212 6.58 2.48 13.32
CA TYR A 212 5.36 3.27 13.45
C TYR A 212 5.09 4.02 12.15
N THR A 213 3.92 3.73 11.57
CA THR A 213 3.56 4.19 10.24
C THR A 213 2.40 5.16 10.30
N TYR A 214 2.52 6.35 9.68
CA TYR A 214 1.48 7.38 9.67
C TYR A 214 1.59 8.29 8.43
N ILE A 215 0.50 8.99 8.10
CA ILE A 215 0.47 9.97 7.00
C ILE A 215 1.04 11.29 7.53
N LEU A 216 1.96 11.93 6.78
CA LEU A 216 2.43 13.28 7.07
C LEU A 216 1.32 14.29 6.77
N ASN A 217 1.10 15.20 7.71
CA ASN A 217 0.15 16.31 7.56
C ASN A 217 0.72 17.44 6.71
#